data_AF-A0A8X6MI01-F1
#
_entry.id   AF-A0A8X6MI01-F1
#
_cell.length_a   1.000
_cell.length_b   1.000
_cell.length_c   1.000
_cell.angle_alpha   90.00
_cell.angle_beta   90.00
_cell.angle_gamma   90.00
#
_symmetry.space_group_name_H-M   'P 1'
#
loop_
_entity.id
_entity.type
_entity.pdbx_description
1 polymer ?
#
loop_
_entity_poly.entity_id
_entity_poly.type
_entity_poly.pdbx_seq_one_letter_code
_entity_poly.pdbx_strand_id
1 'polypeptide(L)'
;MSHNYTNKSYCGLVTNANELNNTIKRFWEIENCPDFEISTMSREEKLCEEHFMCTYILNVYDLTGRFIVKMPLSKDPSCLGDSKQMALRRLNSLWRRLVQDPKILELYRNFKHEYLKRGRSNCVLSPSSWCVPPRKKN
;
A
#
# COMPACT_ATOMS: atom_id res chain seq x y z
N MET A 1 31.94 -25.19 0.38
CA MET A 1 31.77 -25.31 1.84
C MET A 1 30.40 -24.78 2.20
N SER A 2 29.50 -25.67 2.60
CA SER A 2 28.08 -25.41 2.80
C SER A 2 27.84 -24.76 4.16
N HIS A 3 27.32 -23.52 4.20
CA HIS A 3 26.91 -22.90 5.46
C HIS A 3 25.56 -23.48 5.93
N ASN A 4 25.61 -24.37 6.92
CA ASN A 4 24.44 -24.82 7.65
C ASN A 4 23.96 -23.69 8.58
N TYR A 5 22.83 -23.06 8.23
CA TYR A 5 22.12 -22.15 9.12
C TYR A 5 21.31 -22.97 10.13
N THR A 6 21.83 -23.11 11.35
CA THR A 6 21.09 -23.71 12.47
C THR A 6 20.00 -22.74 12.92
N ASN A 7 18.74 -23.12 12.75
CA ASN A 7 17.59 -22.34 13.19
C ASN A 7 17.49 -22.46 14.73
N LYS A 8 18.06 -21.51 15.46
CA LYS A 8 17.98 -21.47 16.93
C LYS A 8 16.58 -21.04 17.33
N SER A 9 15.77 -21.99 17.79
CA SER A 9 14.47 -21.72 18.41
C SER A 9 14.69 -21.22 19.83
N TYR A 10 14.28 -19.98 20.11
CA TYR A 10 14.27 -19.41 21.45
C TYR A 10 12.89 -19.65 22.08
N CYS A 11 12.86 -20.30 23.25
CA CYS A 11 11.65 -20.51 24.03
C CYS A 11 11.85 -19.84 25.39
N GLY A 12 11.13 -18.75 25.66
CA GLY A 12 11.11 -18.09 26.95
C GLY A 12 10.01 -18.66 27.82
N LEU A 13 10.36 -19.53 28.78
CA LEU A 13 9.42 -19.99 29.80
C LEU A 13 9.31 -18.91 30.88
N VAL A 14 8.16 -18.25 30.97
CA VAL A 14 7.88 -17.29 32.04
C VAL A 14 7.47 -18.07 33.30
N THR A 15 8.33 -18.05 34.32
CA THR A 15 8.11 -18.75 35.59
C THR A 15 7.33 -17.92 36.62
N ASN A 16 7.23 -16.60 36.41
CA ASN A 16 6.57 -15.66 37.33
C ASN A 16 5.47 -14.85 36.61
N ALA A 17 4.22 -15.33 36.72
CA ALA A 17 3.06 -14.68 36.11
C ALA A 17 2.80 -13.25 36.65
N ASN A 18 3.14 -12.98 37.91
CA ASN A 18 2.96 -11.65 38.50
C ASN A 18 3.92 -10.62 37.90
N GLU A 19 5.18 -11.01 37.70
CA GLU A 19 6.17 -10.13 37.07
C GLU A 19 5.82 -9.85 35.61
N LEU A 20 5.38 -10.87 34.86
CA LEU A 20 4.87 -10.69 33.50
C LEU A 20 3.67 -9.76 33.45
N ASN A 21 2.67 -9.96 34.32
CA ASN A 21 1.49 -9.10 34.37
C ASN A 21 1.87 -7.65 34.69
N ASN A 22 2.83 -7.44 35.59
CA ASN A 22 3.31 -6.10 35.91
C ASN A 22 4.04 -5.47 34.71
N THR A 23 4.84 -6.23 33.97
CA THR A 23 5.50 -5.75 32.75
C THR A 23 4.50 -5.41 31.65
N ILE A 24 3.52 -6.29 31.39
CA ILE A 24 2.47 -6.06 30.39
C ILE A 24 1.62 -4.84 30.79
N LYS A 25 1.25 -4.73 32.06
CA LYS A 25 0.48 -3.58 32.56
C LYS A 25 1.25 -2.28 32.36
N ARG A 26 2.52 -2.26 32.75
CA ARG A 26 3.39 -1.07 32.59
C ARG A 26 3.62 -0.73 31.12
N PHE A 27 3.74 -1.72 30.25
CA PHE A 27 3.80 -1.53 28.81
C PHE A 27 2.55 -0.81 28.29
N TRP A 28 1.36 -1.30 28.66
CA TRP A 28 0.10 -0.68 28.28
C TRP A 28 -0.11 0.71 28.90
N GLU A 29 0.38 0.98 30.11
CA GLU A 29 0.34 2.31 30.72
C GLU A 29 1.22 3.32 29.96
N ILE A 30 2.32 2.86 29.35
CA ILE A 30 3.22 3.70 28.54
C ILE A 30 2.64 3.94 27.14
N GLU A 31 2.08 2.91 26.50
CA GLU A 31 1.50 3.04 25.16
C GLU A 31 0.14 3.75 25.16
N ASN A 32 -0.72 3.53 26.16
CA ASN A 32 -2.01 4.21 26.27
C ASN A 32 -1.85 5.52 27.05
N CYS A 33 -1.17 6.51 26.46
CA CYS A 33 -1.14 7.87 27.00
C CYS A 33 -2.10 8.79 26.20
N PRO A 34 -3.40 8.83 26.56
CA PRO A 34 -4.41 9.59 25.80
C PRO A 34 -4.14 11.11 25.77
N ASP A 35 -3.42 11.64 26.77
CA ASP A 35 -3.19 13.09 26.91
C ASP A 35 -2.03 13.60 26.04
N PHE A 36 -1.10 12.73 25.66
CA PHE A 36 0.07 13.12 24.85
C PHE A 36 -0.25 13.18 23.36
N GLU A 37 -1.10 12.28 22.86
CA GLU A 37 -1.39 12.17 21.42
C GLU A 37 -2.18 13.38 20.88
N ILE A 38 -3.20 13.88 21.57
CA ILE A 38 -4.08 14.91 20.99
C ILE A 38 -3.48 16.33 21.08
N SER A 39 -2.70 16.60 22.14
CA SER A 39 -2.16 17.92 22.46
C SER A 39 -0.85 18.25 21.73
N THR A 40 -0.09 17.24 21.30
CA THR A 40 1.24 17.41 20.68
C THR A 40 1.29 17.19 19.16
N MET A 41 0.24 16.60 18.56
CA MET A 41 0.21 16.36 17.11
C MET A 41 0.25 17.66 16.29
N SER A 42 1.16 17.67 15.31
CA SER A 42 1.20 18.65 14.23
C SER A 42 -0.08 18.62 13.39
N ARG A 43 -0.31 19.68 12.61
CA ARG A 43 -1.48 19.74 11.73
C ARG A 43 -1.47 18.63 10.69
N GLU A 44 -0.29 18.30 10.17
CA GLU A 44 -0.10 17.25 9.18
C GLU A 44 -0.41 15.86 9.76
N GLU A 45 0.00 15.59 11.00
CA GLU A 45 -0.32 14.34 11.70
C GLU A 45 -1.83 14.21 11.92
N LYS A 46 -2.52 15.28 12.35
CA LYS A 46 -3.98 15.27 12.52
C LYS A 46 -4.71 14.97 11.22
N LEU A 47 -4.29 15.58 10.11
CA LEU A 47 -4.86 15.33 8.79
C LEU A 47 -4.61 13.89 8.31
N CYS A 48 -3.41 13.35 8.57
CA CYS A 48 -3.09 11.95 8.26
C CYS A 48 -3.98 10.97 9.05
N GLU A 49 -4.17 11.23 10.35
CA GLU A 49 -5.00 10.39 11.22
C GLU A 49 -6.47 10.43 10.79
N GLU A 50 -7.01 11.64 10.57
CA GLU A 50 -8.38 11.81 10.04
C GLU A 50 -8.53 11.10 8.69
N HIS A 51 -7.55 11.23 7.79
CA HIS A 51 -7.56 10.56 6.49
C HIS A 51 -7.51 9.04 6.62
N PHE A 52 -6.68 8.52 7.52
CA PHE A 52 -6.58 7.09 7.80
C PHE A 52 -7.92 6.57 8.28
N MET A 53 -8.49 7.18 9.32
CA MET A 53 -9.79 6.78 9.89
C MET A 53 -10.93 6.85 8.86
N CYS A 54 -10.92 7.85 7.98
CA CYS A 54 -11.93 7.98 6.92
C CYS A 54 -11.77 6.99 5.76
N THR A 55 -10.57 6.45 5.52
CA THR A 55 -10.27 5.70 4.29
C THR A 55 -9.79 4.28 4.52
N TYR A 56 -9.67 3.87 5.78
CA TYR A 56 -9.30 2.53 6.18
C TYR A 56 -10.43 1.53 5.88
N ILE A 57 -10.08 0.47 5.18
CA ILE A 57 -11.00 -0.62 4.81
C ILE A 57 -10.29 -1.95 5.07
N LEU A 58 -10.94 -2.87 5.78
CA LEU A 58 -10.48 -4.25 5.90
C LEU A 58 -10.75 -5.00 4.58
N ASN A 59 -9.75 -5.68 4.04
CA ASN A 59 -9.94 -6.51 2.86
C ASN A 59 -10.70 -7.80 3.21
N VAL A 60 -12.02 -7.79 3.00
CA VAL A 60 -12.93 -8.91 3.32
C VAL A 60 -12.64 -10.17 2.49
N TYR A 61 -11.92 -10.05 1.38
CA TYR A 61 -11.57 -11.19 0.51
C TYR A 61 -10.21 -11.82 0.84
N ASP A 62 -9.44 -11.21 1.75
CA ASP A 62 -8.11 -11.67 2.12
C ASP A 62 -8.08 -12.13 3.57
N LEU A 63 -8.01 -13.45 3.76
CA LEU A 63 -7.93 -14.09 5.09
C LEU A 63 -6.65 -13.71 5.87
N THR A 64 -5.69 -13.02 5.25
CA THR A 64 -4.48 -12.52 5.93
C THR A 64 -4.72 -11.25 6.75
N GLY A 65 -5.92 -10.65 6.68
CA GLY A 65 -6.27 -9.48 7.51
C GLY A 65 -5.61 -8.18 7.05
N ARG A 66 -5.36 -8.03 5.75
CA ARG A 66 -4.73 -6.81 5.22
C ARG A 66 -5.69 -5.63 5.19
N PHE A 67 -5.16 -4.46 5.57
CA PHE A 67 -5.85 -3.19 5.49
C PHE A 67 -5.54 -2.45 4.19
N ILE A 68 -6.56 -1.82 3.64
CA ILE A 68 -6.46 -0.96 2.47
C ILE A 68 -6.70 0.46 2.98
N VAL A 69 -5.70 1.32 2.81
CA VAL A 69 -5.77 2.73 3.19
C VAL A 69 -5.57 3.56 1.93
N LYS A 70 -6.33 4.64 1.77
CA LYS A 70 -6.09 5.57 0.69
C LYS A 70 -4.86 6.41 1.04
N MET A 71 -3.97 6.59 0.06
CA MET A 71 -2.83 7.48 0.26
C MET A 71 -3.31 8.94 0.28
N PRO A 72 -2.94 9.74 1.29
CA PRO A 72 -3.26 11.16 1.31
C PRO A 72 -2.51 11.88 0.19
N LEU A 73 -3.14 12.93 -0.34
CA LEU A 73 -2.49 13.82 -1.29
C LEU A 73 -1.77 14.92 -0.52
N SER A 74 -0.55 15.24 -0.92
CA SER A 74 0.25 16.30 -0.28
C SER A 74 -0.31 17.70 -0.51
N LYS A 75 -1.19 17.86 -1.50
CA LYS A 75 -1.87 19.11 -1.85
C LYS A 75 -3.31 18.81 -2.27
N ASP A 76 -4.15 19.84 -2.21
CA ASP A 76 -5.52 19.76 -2.68
C ASP A 76 -5.56 19.40 -4.19
N PRO A 77 -6.39 18.42 -4.62
CA PRO A 77 -6.51 18.01 -6.03
C PRO A 77 -6.83 19.14 -7.00
N SER A 78 -7.45 20.23 -6.54
CA SER A 78 -7.76 21.40 -7.37
C SER A 78 -6.51 22.03 -8.02
N CYS A 79 -5.32 21.83 -7.46
CA CYS A 79 -4.08 22.31 -8.04
C CYS A 79 -3.67 21.57 -9.33
N LEU A 80 -4.35 20.48 -9.70
CA LEU A 80 -4.01 19.67 -10.88
C LEU A 80 -4.45 20.30 -12.21
N GLY A 81 -5.33 21.29 -12.20
CA GLY A 81 -5.81 22.00 -13.40
C GLY A 81 -6.22 21.04 -14.54
N ASP A 82 -5.71 21.30 -15.75
CA ASP A 82 -6.04 20.53 -16.96
C ASP A 82 -5.29 19.18 -17.09
N SER A 83 -4.62 18.71 -16.03
CA SER A 83 -3.86 17.46 -16.06
C SER A 83 -4.69 16.27 -16.56
N LYS A 84 -5.96 16.17 -16.13
CA LYS A 84 -6.89 15.13 -16.60
C LYS A 84 -7.13 15.21 -18.11
N GLN A 85 -7.42 16.40 -18.63
CA GLN A 85 -7.66 16.59 -20.06
C GLN A 85 -6.40 16.29 -20.88
N MET A 86 -5.23 16.70 -20.39
CA MET A 86 -3.95 16.39 -21.04
C MET A 86 -3.66 14.89 -21.05
N ALA A 87 -3.90 14.18 -19.94
CA ALA A 87 -3.74 12.73 -19.86
C ALA A 87 -4.67 12.01 -20.84
N LEU A 88 -5.94 12.42 -20.95
CA LEU A 88 -6.89 11.87 -21.90
C LEU A 88 -6.47 12.10 -23.36
N ARG A 89 -6.01 13.31 -23.70
CA ARG A 89 -5.51 13.61 -25.05
C ARG A 89 -4.32 12.71 -25.41
N ARG A 90 -3.37 12.52 -24.48
CA ARG A 90 -2.22 11.63 -24.67
C ARG A 90 -2.65 10.18 -24.83
N LEU A 91 -3.57 9.71 -24.00
CA LEU A 91 -4.13 8.36 -24.08
C LEU A 91 -4.81 8.12 -25.44
N ASN A 92 -5.67 9.04 -25.88
CA ASN A 92 -6.35 8.93 -27.18
C ASN A 92 -5.37 8.98 -28.37
N SER A 93 -4.31 9.77 -28.27
CA SER A 93 -3.24 9.78 -29.28
C SER A 93 -2.51 8.45 -29.36
N LEU A 94 -2.18 7.86 -28.21
CA LEU A 94 -1.58 6.53 -28.12
C LEU A 94 -2.50 5.46 -28.73
N TRP A 95 -3.80 5.49 -28.39
CA TRP A 95 -4.76 4.54 -28.95
C TRP A 95 -4.88 4.64 -30.47
N ARG A 96 -4.91 5.86 -31.03
CA ARG A 96 -4.92 6.05 -32.49
C ARG A 96 -3.69 5.43 -33.15
N ARG A 97 -2.50 5.65 -32.58
CA ARG A 97 -1.26 5.04 -33.08
C ARG A 97 -1.27 3.52 -33.01
N LEU A 98 -1.79 2.95 -31.91
CA LEU A 98 -1.91 1.50 -31.75
C LEU A 98 -2.85 0.90 -32.79
N VAL A 99 -3.99 1.53 -33.07
CA VAL A 99 -4.95 1.00 -34.04
C VAL A 99 -4.43 1.09 -35.48
N GLN A 100 -3.61 2.09 -35.80
CA GLN A 100 -3.02 2.25 -37.12
C GLN A 100 -1.93 1.22 -37.44
N ASP A 101 -1.28 0.64 -36.43
CA ASP A 101 -0.23 -0.37 -36.60
C ASP A 101 -0.66 -1.72 -35.98
N PRO A 102 -1.14 -2.67 -36.79
CA PRO A 102 -1.59 -3.98 -36.31
C PRO A 102 -0.52 -4.75 -35.52
N LYS A 103 0.76 -4.58 -35.89
CA LYS A 103 1.89 -5.28 -35.24
C LYS A 103 2.11 -4.76 -33.83
N ILE A 104 2.05 -3.45 -33.63
CA ILE A 104 2.19 -2.85 -32.29
C ILE A 104 0.97 -3.19 -31.43
N LEU A 105 -0.24 -3.21 -32.01
CA LEU A 105 -1.45 -3.61 -31.29
C LEU A 105 -1.36 -5.05 -30.75
N GLU A 106 -0.86 -5.97 -31.56
CA GLU A 106 -0.67 -7.36 -31.16
C GLU A 106 0.36 -7.49 -30.02
N LEU A 107 1.51 -6.80 -30.13
CA LEU A 107 2.50 -6.76 -29.06
C LEU A 107 1.93 -6.21 -27.75
N TYR A 108 1.11 -5.14 -27.82
CA TYR A 108 0.43 -4.59 -26.65
C TYR A 108 -0.56 -5.58 -26.02
N ARG A 109 -1.36 -6.28 -26.84
CA ARG A 109 -2.30 -7.31 -26.35
C ARG A 109 -1.58 -8.45 -25.65
N ASN A 110 -0.51 -8.94 -26.26
CA ASN A 110 0.31 -10.03 -25.70
C ASN A 110 0.96 -9.59 -24.38
N PHE A 111 1.53 -8.39 -24.34
CA PHE A 111 2.07 -7.81 -23.11
C PHE A 111 1.01 -7.67 -22.01
N LYS A 112 -0.19 -7.14 -22.35
CA LYS A 112 -1.30 -6.99 -21.39
C LYS A 112 -1.74 -8.34 -20.83
N HIS A 113 -1.87 -9.36 -21.69
CA HIS A 113 -2.21 -10.71 -21.25
C HIS A 113 -1.14 -11.33 -20.35
N GLU A 114 0.15 -11.21 -20.70
CA GLU A 114 1.24 -11.70 -19.86
C GLU A 114 1.29 -10.98 -18.50
N TYR A 115 1.07 -9.66 -18.51
CA TYR A 115 1.05 -8.83 -17.30
C TYR A 115 -0.08 -9.24 -16.33
N LEU A 116 -1.28 -9.51 -16.86
CA LEU A 116 -2.41 -10.03 -16.08
C LEU A 116 -2.13 -11.45 -15.57
N LYS A 117 -1.60 -12.33 -16.44
CA LYS A 117 -1.32 -13.74 -16.12
C LYS A 117 -0.23 -13.93 -15.06
N ARG A 118 0.80 -13.07 -15.04
CA ARG A 118 1.90 -13.15 -14.06
C ARG A 118 1.52 -12.75 -12.63
N GLY A 119 0.25 -12.49 -12.34
CA GLY A 119 -0.21 -12.22 -10.96
C GLY A 119 0.40 -10.96 -10.33
N ARG A 120 1.08 -10.12 -11.10
CA ARG A 120 1.39 -8.74 -10.69
C ARG A 120 0.17 -7.84 -10.78
N SER A 121 -0.90 -8.34 -11.38
CA SER A 121 -2.24 -7.83 -11.23
C SER A 121 -2.90 -8.62 -10.10
N ASN A 122 -2.72 -8.17 -8.85
CA ASN A 122 -3.87 -8.24 -7.95
C ASN A 122 -4.97 -7.53 -8.74
N CYS A 123 -6.06 -8.24 -9.07
CA CYS A 123 -7.21 -7.62 -9.69
C CYS A 123 -7.45 -6.31 -8.94
N VAL A 124 -7.35 -5.19 -9.64
CA VAL A 124 -7.66 -3.86 -9.09
C VAL A 124 -9.18 -3.85 -8.93
N LEU A 125 -9.67 -4.59 -7.93
CA LEU A 125 -11.05 -4.61 -7.50
C LEU A 125 -11.36 -3.33 -6.70
N SER A 126 -10.36 -2.49 -6.44
CA SER A 126 -10.47 -1.20 -5.80
C SER A 126 -9.54 -0.16 -6.48
N PRO A 127 -10.01 1.06 -6.80
CA PRO A 127 -9.22 2.16 -7.38
C PRO A 127 -7.96 2.61 -6.61
N SER A 128 -7.66 2.05 -5.43
CA SER A 128 -6.59 2.52 -4.53
C SER A 128 -5.26 1.75 -4.59
N SER A 129 -5.16 0.59 -5.26
CA SER A 129 -3.91 -0.19 -5.32
C SER A 129 -3.08 0.10 -6.58
N TRP A 130 -2.31 1.18 -6.58
CA TRP A 130 -1.36 1.51 -7.65
C TRP A 130 -0.03 0.79 -7.44
N CYS A 131 0.25 -0.27 -8.21
CA CYS A 131 1.61 -0.83 -8.32
C CYS A 131 2.24 -0.38 -9.64
N VAL A 132 3.15 0.60 -9.59
CA VAL A 132 4.00 0.95 -10.74
C VAL A 132 5.13 -0.08 -10.84
N PRO A 133 5.27 -0.83 -11.95
CA PRO A 133 6.38 -1.77 -12.09
C PRO A 133 7.71 -1.01 -12.20
N PRO A 134 8.82 -1.55 -11.64
CA PRO A 134 10.13 -0.95 -11.80
C PRO A 134 10.51 -0.91 -13.29
N ARG A 135 10.95 0.26 -13.75
CA ARG A 135 11.46 0.48 -15.11
C ARG A 135 12.63 -0.48 -15.31
N LYS A 136 12.53 -1.42 -16.25
CA LYS A 136 13.71 -2.20 -16.66
C LYS A 136 14.75 -1.21 -17.16
N LYS A 137 15.88 -1.10 -16.45
CA LYS A 137 17.06 -0.43 -16.97
C LYS A 137 17.62 -1.35 -18.06
N ASN A 138 17.67 -0.84 -19.29
CA ASN A 138 18.50 -1.41 -20.33
C ASN A 138 19.96 -1.04 -20.04
#